data_AF-A0A554LBP6-F1
#
_entry.id   AF-A0A554LBP6-F1
#
_cell.length_a   1.000
_cell.length_b   1.000
_cell.length_c   1.000
_cell.angle_alpha   90.00
_cell.angle_beta   90.00
_cell.angle_gamma   90.00
#
_symmetry.space_group_name_H-M   'P 1'
#
loop_
_entity.id
_entity.type
_entity.pdbx_description
1 polymer ?
#
loop_
_entity_poly.entity_id
_entity_poly.type
_entity_poly.pdbx_seq_one_letter_code
_entity_poly.pdbx_strand_id
1 'polypeptide(L)'
;MNKLFLLAQQFQLPPGEPIKYSTVNIFLDNTAKFLYTAGITLGVITLVISGIMYFWAKSDIEAKSAKGWFRNGIIGAFIILAVGVIINTIKIIVEGGFFSP
;
A
#
# COMPACT_ATOMS: atom_id res chain seq x y z
N MET A 1 30.52 50.44 -13.17
CA MET A 1 30.64 48.99 -12.95
C MET A 1 29.92 48.47 -11.69
N ASN A 2 29.58 49.31 -10.69
CA ASN A 2 28.94 48.84 -9.45
C ASN A 2 27.44 48.46 -9.54
N LYS A 3 26.73 48.83 -10.60
CA LYS A 3 25.28 48.52 -10.73
C LYS A 3 24.99 47.10 -11.24
N LEU A 4 25.90 46.50 -12.02
CA LEU A 4 25.77 45.11 -12.51
C LEU A 4 26.00 44.08 -11.39
N PHE A 5 26.88 44.38 -10.43
CA PHE A 5 27.12 43.52 -9.27
C PHE A 5 25.93 43.48 -8.30
N LEU A 6 25.20 44.60 -8.16
CA LEU A 6 24.00 44.68 -7.33
C LEU A 6 22.84 43.85 -7.90
N LEU A 7 22.70 43.77 -9.24
CA LEU A 7 21.65 42.96 -9.89
C LEU A 7 21.92 41.45 -9.77
N ALA A 8 23.19 41.03 -9.69
CA ALA A 8 23.57 39.63 -9.52
C ALA A 8 23.26 39.08 -8.11
N GLN A 9 23.27 39.94 -7.08
CA GLN A 9 22.90 39.54 -5.71
C GLN A 9 21.40 39.30 -5.53
N GLN A 10 20.55 39.89 -6.38
CA GLN A 10 19.09 39.75 -6.28
C GLN A 10 18.57 38.47 -6.96
N PHE A 11 19.43 37.77 -7.70
CA PHE A 11 19.15 36.49 -8.36
C PHE A 11 19.76 35.30 -7.60
N GLN A 12 19.95 35.42 -6.28
CA GLN A 12 20.18 34.24 -5.45
C GLN A 12 18.86 33.46 -5.33
N LEU A 13 18.72 32.45 -6.19
CA LEU A 13 17.65 31.47 -6.07
C LEU A 13 17.65 30.94 -4.62
N PRO A 14 16.48 30.84 -3.97
CA PRO A 14 16.38 30.21 -2.66
C PRO A 14 17.11 28.86 -2.72
N PRO A 15 18.00 28.56 -1.75
CA PRO A 15 18.64 27.26 -1.72
C PRO A 15 17.56 26.18 -1.70
N GLY A 16 17.60 25.27 -2.68
CA GLY A 16 16.67 24.16 -2.73
C GLY A 16 16.82 23.31 -1.47
N GLU A 17 15.70 22.84 -0.90
CA GLU A 17 15.79 21.90 0.21
C GLU A 17 16.33 20.55 -0.29
N PRO A 18 17.40 20.02 0.32
CA PRO A 18 17.86 18.66 0.02
C PRO A 18 16.74 17.67 0.32
N ILE A 19 16.55 16.68 -0.55
CA ILE A 19 15.62 15.58 -0.26
C ILE A 19 16.14 14.82 0.97
N LYS A 20 15.43 14.97 2.09
CA LYS A 20 15.71 14.26 3.33
C LYS A 20 15.19 12.83 3.21
N TYR A 21 15.92 11.90 3.82
CA TYR A 21 15.49 10.50 3.95
C TYR A 21 14.08 10.39 4.57
N SER A 22 13.75 11.26 5.53
CA SER A 22 12.42 11.34 6.14
C SER A 22 11.30 11.62 5.12
N THR A 23 11.55 12.48 4.14
CA THR A 23 10.57 12.84 3.12
C THR A 23 10.28 11.63 2.22
N VAL A 24 11.32 10.90 1.80
CA VAL A 24 11.16 9.69 0.98
C VAL A 24 10.39 8.61 1.75
N ASN A 25 10.71 8.42 3.03
CA ASN A 25 10.00 7.45 3.87
C ASN A 25 8.51 7.77 4.03
N ILE A 26 8.14 9.05 4.17
CA ILE A 26 6.73 9.45 4.25
C ILE A 26 5.98 9.06 2.97
N PHE A 27 6.57 9.30 1.81
CA PHE A 27 5.96 8.91 0.53
C PHE A 27 5.81 7.40 0.41
N LEU A 28 6.84 6.64 0.78
CA LEU A 28 6.81 5.17 0.77
C LEU A 28 5.74 4.62 1.72
N ASP A 29 5.70 5.11 2.95
CA ASP A 29 4.73 4.67 3.97
C ASP A 29 3.29 4.97 3.55
N ASN A 30 3.03 6.16 3.02
CA ASN A 30 1.70 6.54 2.57
C ASN A 30 1.26 5.68 1.38
N THR A 31 2.16 5.44 0.43
CA THR A 31 1.89 4.60 -0.74
C THR A 31 1.62 3.15 -0.32
N ALA A 32 2.45 2.60 0.56
CA ALA A 32 2.29 1.26 1.08
C ALA A 32 0.96 1.09 1.84
N LYS A 33 0.61 2.05 2.71
CA LYS A 33 -0.67 2.06 3.44
C LYS A 33 -1.86 2.13 2.49
N PHE A 34 -1.77 2.95 1.44
CA PHE A 34 -2.81 3.06 0.43
C PHE A 34 -3.02 1.73 -0.31
N LEU A 35 -1.95 1.12 -0.82
CA LEU A 35 -1.99 -0.17 -1.52
C LEU A 35 -2.53 -1.29 -0.63
N TYR A 36 -2.09 -1.34 0.63
CA TYR A 36 -2.56 -2.33 1.60
C TYR A 36 -4.06 -2.17 1.87
N THR A 37 -4.51 -0.95 2.14
CA THR A 37 -5.92 -0.65 2.42
C THR A 37 -6.81 -0.92 1.21
N ALA A 38 -6.38 -0.50 0.02
CA ALA A 38 -7.09 -0.76 -1.23
C ALA A 38 -7.20 -2.27 -1.50
N GLY A 39 -6.10 -3.02 -1.30
CA GLY A 39 -6.06 -4.46 -1.46
C GLY A 39 -7.05 -5.17 -0.53
N ILE A 40 -7.02 -4.87 0.78
CA ILE A 40 -7.96 -5.45 1.74
C ILE A 40 -9.41 -5.10 1.35
N THR A 41 -9.66 -3.85 0.99
CA THR A 41 -11.00 -3.39 0.61
C THR A 41 -11.54 -4.18 -0.59
N LEU A 42 -10.73 -4.35 -1.64
CA LEU A 42 -11.12 -5.18 -2.80
C LEU A 42 -11.35 -6.65 -2.43
N GLY A 43 -10.52 -7.20 -1.53
CA GLY A 43 -10.73 -8.55 -1.00
C GLY A 43 -12.08 -8.69 -0.30
N VAL A 44 -12.40 -7.78 0.61
CA VAL A 44 -13.69 -7.76 1.33
C VAL A 44 -14.87 -7.60 0.36
N ILE A 45 -14.78 -6.66 -0.59
CA ILE A 45 -15.81 -6.46 -1.61
C ILE A 45 -16.05 -7.74 -2.40
N THR A 46 -14.97 -8.42 -2.83
CA THR A 46 -15.06 -9.68 -3.58
C THR A 46 -15.77 -10.76 -2.78
N LEU A 47 -15.46 -10.88 -1.48
CA LEU A 47 -16.12 -11.83 -0.58
C LEU A 47 -17.62 -11.53 -0.44
N VAL A 48 -17.99 -10.26 -0.20
CA VAL A 48 -19.39 -9.84 -0.07
C VAL A 48 -20.16 -10.10 -1.37
N ILE A 49 -19.62 -9.70 -2.52
CA ILE A 49 -20.25 -9.91 -3.83
C ILE A 49 -20.45 -11.41 -4.08
N SER A 50 -19.44 -12.24 -3.78
CA SER A 50 -19.56 -13.69 -3.96
C SER A 50 -20.66 -14.29 -3.09
N GLY A 51 -20.86 -13.78 -1.87
CA GLY A 51 -21.95 -14.19 -0.98
C GLY A 51 -23.32 -13.80 -1.55
N ILE A 52 -23.47 -12.54 -1.99
CA ILE A 52 -24.71 -12.06 -2.63
C ILE A 52 -25.05 -12.90 -3.87
N MET A 53 -24.05 -13.15 -4.73
CA MET A 53 -24.22 -14.00 -5.92
C MET A 53 -24.66 -15.42 -5.55
N TYR A 54 -24.13 -15.99 -4.46
CA TYR A 54 -24.50 -17.32 -4.01
C TYR A 54 -25.96 -17.37 -3.52
N PHE A 55 -26.41 -16.35 -2.79
CA PHE A 55 -27.80 -16.26 -2.31
C PHE A 55 -28.82 -16.02 -3.42
N TRP A 56 -28.43 -15.29 -4.48
CA TRP A 56 -29.29 -15.03 -5.62
C TRP A 56 -29.20 -16.06 -6.73
N ALA A 57 -28.32 -17.06 -6.59
CA ALA A 57 -28.15 -18.10 -7.59
C ALA A 57 -29.46 -18.89 -7.77
N LYS A 58 -29.96 -18.91 -9.00
CA LYS A 58 -31.14 -19.69 -9.39
C LYS A 58 -30.78 -21.02 -10.06
N SER A 59 -29.50 -21.27 -10.26
CA SER A 59 -28.97 -22.48 -10.89
C SER A 59 -27.65 -22.92 -10.27
N ASP A 60 -27.32 -24.20 -10.45
CA ASP A 60 -26.04 -24.76 -10.01
C ASP A 60 -24.84 -24.09 -10.68
N ILE A 61 -25.00 -23.62 -11.92
CA ILE A 61 -23.95 -22.93 -12.68
C ILE A 61 -23.62 -21.59 -12.01
N GLU A 62 -24.64 -20.82 -11.64
CA GLU A 62 -24.48 -19.55 -10.92
C GLU A 62 -23.88 -19.76 -9.53
N ALA A 63 -24.34 -20.78 -8.80
CA ALA A 63 -23.80 -21.13 -7.49
C ALA A 63 -22.31 -21.55 -7.59
N LYS A 64 -21.92 -22.28 -8.64
CA LYS A 64 -20.53 -22.65 -8.89
C LYS A 64 -19.66 -21.44 -9.24
N SER A 65 -20.18 -20.51 -10.04
CA SER A 65 -19.51 -19.25 -10.33
C SER A 65 -19.26 -18.44 -9.05
N ALA A 66 -20.28 -18.27 -8.21
CA ALA A 66 -20.17 -17.60 -6.93
C ALA A 66 -19.12 -18.24 -6.00
N LYS A 67 -19.07 -19.58 -5.93
CA LYS A 67 -18.01 -20.31 -5.21
C LYS A 67 -16.61 -20.05 -5.78
N GLY A 68 -16.50 -19.92 -7.10
CA GLY A 68 -15.24 -19.54 -7.77
C GLY A 68 -14.76 -18.15 -7.35
N TRP A 69 -15.67 -17.17 -7.39
CA TRP A 69 -15.41 -15.81 -6.90
C TRP A 69 -15.00 -15.79 -5.42
N PHE A 70 -15.70 -16.53 -4.58
CA PHE A 70 -15.39 -16.66 -3.16
C PHE A 70 -13.97 -17.22 -2.94
N ARG A 71 -13.62 -18.31 -3.63
CA ARG A 71 -12.29 -18.92 -3.54
C ARG A 71 -11.19 -17.94 -3.96
N ASN A 72 -11.40 -17.23 -5.07
CA ASN A 72 -10.44 -16.23 -5.54
C ASN A 72 -10.31 -15.07 -4.55
N GLY A 73 -11.42 -14.60 -3.98
CA GLY A 73 -11.44 -13.57 -2.94
C GLY A 73 -10.66 -13.98 -1.69
N ILE A 74 -10.85 -15.22 -1.21
CA ILE A 74 -10.08 -15.78 -0.09
C ILE A 74 -8.60 -15.83 -0.41
N ILE A 75 -8.22 -16.34 -1.58
CA ILE A 75 -6.82 -16.45 -1.98
C ILE A 75 -6.18 -15.06 -2.03
N GLY A 76 -6.86 -14.07 -2.61
CA GLY A 76 -6.40 -12.69 -2.63
C GLY A 76 -6.21 -12.11 -1.22
N ALA A 77 -7.18 -12.32 -0.32
CA ALA A 77 -7.08 -11.88 1.07
C ALA A 77 -5.89 -12.54 1.80
N PHE A 78 -5.68 -13.84 1.61
CA PHE A 78 -4.54 -14.56 2.19
C PHE A 78 -3.19 -14.01 1.70
N ILE A 79 -3.07 -13.68 0.42
CA ILE A 79 -1.84 -13.09 -0.13
C ILE A 79 -1.56 -11.74 0.55
N ILE A 80 -2.56 -10.87 0.67
CA ILE A 80 -2.39 -9.55 1.31
C ILE A 80 -1.98 -9.68 2.78
N LEU A 81 -2.61 -10.62 3.51
CA LEU A 81 -2.27 -10.89 4.91
C LEU A 81 -0.84 -11.47 5.03
N ALA A 82 -0.47 -12.40 4.16
CA ALA A 82 0.87 -13.00 4.15
C ALA A 82 1.95 -11.94 3.91
N VAL A 83 1.73 -11.01 2.97
CA VAL A 83 2.64 -9.88 2.74
C VAL A 83 2.80 -9.03 4.01
N GLY A 84 1.70 -8.77 4.73
CA GLY A 84 1.75 -8.04 6.01
C GLY A 84 2.63 -8.75 7.05
N VAL A 85 2.50 -10.09 7.17
CA VAL A 85 3.34 -10.90 8.06
C VAL A 85 4.81 -10.82 7.66
N ILE A 86 5.13 -10.98 6.37
CA ILE A 86 6.52 -10.93 5.87
C ILE A 86 7.17 -9.58 6.19
N ILE A 87 6.47 -8.47 5.91
CA ILE A 87 6.99 -7.12 6.19
C ILE A 87 7.21 -6.94 7.70
N ASN A 88 6.27 -7.38 8.54
CA ASN A 88 6.40 -7.28 9.98
C ASN A 88 7.59 -8.09 10.52
N THR A 89 7.79 -9.31 10.01
CA THR A 89 8.94 -10.16 10.37
C THR A 89 10.26 -9.49 10.00
N ILE A 90 10.36 -8.88 8.81
CA ILE A 90 11.57 -8.15 8.41
C ILE A 90 11.84 -6.97 9.35
N LYS A 91 10.80 -6.20 9.74
CA LYS A 91 10.95 -5.09 10.69
C LYS A 91 11.53 -5.56 12.02
N ILE A 92 10.96 -6.63 12.60
CA ILE A 92 11.43 -7.21 13.86
C ILE A 92 12.91 -7.65 13.77
N ILE A 93 13.32 -8.23 12.65
CA ILE A 93 14.71 -8.66 12.43
C ILE A 93 15.64 -7.44 12.33
N VAL A 94 15.27 -6.42 11.56
CA VAL A 94 16.09 -5.22 11.33
C VAL A 94 16.21 -4.36 12.59
N GLU A 95 15.15 -4.27 13.40
CA GLU A 95 15.14 -3.52 14.66
C GLU A 95 15.89 -4.26 15.79
N GLY A 96 16.41 -5.47 15.53
CA GLY A 96 17.13 -6.28 16.52
C GLY A 96 16.24 -6.87 17.61
N GLY A 97 14.91 -6.77 17.48
CA GLY A 97 13.95 -7.32 18.44
C GLY A 97 13.93 -8.86 18.46
N PHE A 98 14.41 -9.52 17.39
CA PHE A 98 14.52 -10.98 17.35
C PHE A 98 15.66 -11.54 18.22
N PHE A 99 16.72 -10.75 18.46
CA PHE A 99 17.91 -11.16 19.23
C PHE A 99 18.11 -10.35 20.52
N SER A 100 17.20 -9.44 20.85
CA SER A 100 17.19 -8.75 22.14
C SER A 100 16.40 -9.57 23.17
N PRO A 101 16.96 -9.90 24.35
CA PRO A 101 16.26 -10.60 25.42
C PRO A 101 15.10 -9.79 26.02
#